data_AF-A0A7G2RMD5-F1
#
_entry.id   AF-A0A7G2RMD5-F1
#
_cell.length_a   1.000
_cell.length_b   1.000
_cell.length_c   1.000
_cell.angle_alpha   90.00
_cell.angle_beta   90.00
_cell.angle_gamma   90.00
#
_symmetry.space_group_name_H-M   'P 1'
#
loop_
_entity.id
_entity.type
_entity.pdbx_description
1 polymer ?
#
loop_
_entity_poly.entity_id
_entity_poly.type
_entity_poly.pdbx_seq_one_letter_code
_entity_poly.pdbx_strand_id
1 'polypeptide(L)'
;MDIISQLQEQVNLIASLAFNTFGTLQRDAPSVRLSPNYPEPNPTPNSNPNQNPTPNSNSNQNPNPNSNANPSQQQQPSDASTNFADEPKTASAALVKAAKQFDALVNALPLAEGGEEIQLKRIAELQEENDAIGQELQRQLEAADKELKEVQELYSQASDKCLNMKKPY
;
A
#
# COMPACT_ATOMS: atom_id res chain seq x y z
N MET A 1 -6.85 4.72 6.78
CA MET A 1 -7.02 3.46 6.04
C MET A 1 -7.48 2.41 7.05
N ASP A 2 -8.46 1.58 6.72
CA ASP A 2 -9.01 0.60 7.65
C ASP A 2 -8.02 -0.56 7.94
N ILE A 3 -8.12 -1.18 9.12
CA ILE A 3 -7.20 -2.25 9.54
C ILE A 3 -7.42 -3.54 8.76
N ILE A 4 -8.68 -3.83 8.37
CA ILE A 4 -9.00 -5.00 7.53
C ILE A 4 -8.45 -4.78 6.13
N SER A 5 -8.57 -3.57 5.57
CA SER A 5 -7.93 -3.23 4.28
C SER A 5 -6.40 -3.40 4.33
N GLN A 6 -5.76 -2.94 5.40
CA GLN A 6 -4.32 -3.12 5.60
C GLN A 6 -3.93 -4.61 5.68
N LEU A 7 -4.72 -5.44 6.36
CA LEU A 7 -4.48 -6.89 6.41
C LEU A 7 -4.59 -7.53 5.03
N GLN A 8 -5.57 -7.15 4.21
CA GLN A 8 -5.72 -7.65 2.85
C GLN A 8 -4.52 -7.28 1.98
N GLU A 9 -4.08 -6.02 2.05
CA GLU A 9 -2.88 -5.56 1.35
C GLU A 9 -1.63 -6.32 1.81
N GLN A 10 -1.49 -6.55 3.11
CA GLN A 10 -0.35 -7.27 3.67
C GLN A 10 -0.31 -8.75 3.22
N VAL A 11 -1.45 -9.42 3.14
CA VAL A 11 -1.55 -10.79 2.61
C VAL A 11 -1.18 -10.82 1.13
N ASN A 12 -1.66 -9.87 0.35
CA ASN A 12 -1.28 -9.75 -1.07
C ASN A 12 0.21 -9.50 -1.25
N LEU A 13 0.81 -8.67 -0.38
CA LEU A 13 2.25 -8.42 -0.37
C LEU A 13 3.03 -9.71 -0.07
N ILE A 14 2.65 -10.45 0.98
CA ILE A 14 3.26 -11.74 1.34
C ILE A 14 3.18 -12.72 0.17
N ALA A 15 2.00 -12.84 -0.47
CA ALA A 15 1.82 -13.71 -1.63
C ALA A 15 2.75 -13.31 -2.78
N SER A 16 2.81 -12.02 -3.12
CA SER A 16 3.68 -11.52 -4.18
C SER A 16 5.17 -11.75 -3.89
N LEU A 17 5.61 -11.51 -2.64
CA LEU A 17 6.98 -11.77 -2.21
C LEU A 17 7.30 -13.26 -2.32
N ALA A 18 6.39 -14.13 -1.88
CA ALA A 18 6.57 -15.57 -1.96
C ALA A 18 6.70 -16.05 -3.42
N PHE A 19 5.74 -15.71 -4.29
CA PHE A 19 5.77 -16.14 -5.69
C PHE A 19 7.00 -15.64 -6.43
N ASN A 20 7.39 -14.39 -6.23
CA ASN A 20 8.60 -13.85 -6.87
C ASN A 20 9.87 -14.54 -6.34
N THR A 21 9.99 -14.73 -5.03
CA THR A 21 11.18 -15.36 -4.43
C THR A 21 11.33 -16.81 -4.88
N PHE A 22 10.26 -17.61 -4.87
CA PHE A 22 10.33 -19.00 -5.32
C PHE A 22 10.53 -19.09 -6.84
N GLY A 23 9.92 -18.18 -7.60
CA GLY A 23 10.07 -18.11 -9.05
C GLY A 23 11.51 -17.82 -9.47
N THR A 24 12.17 -16.84 -8.84
CA THR A 24 13.58 -16.52 -9.15
C THR A 24 14.51 -17.66 -8.71
N LEU A 25 14.28 -18.25 -7.53
CA LEU A 25 15.05 -19.41 -7.07
C LEU A 25 14.95 -20.60 -8.03
N GLN A 26 13.77 -20.89 -8.57
CA GLN A 26 13.60 -22.01 -9.51
C GLN A 26 14.21 -21.71 -10.88
N ARG A 27 14.02 -20.49 -11.39
CA ARG A 27 14.51 -20.09 -12.72
C ARG A 27 16.03 -20.06 -12.77
N ASP A 28 16.67 -19.57 -11.72
CA ASP A 28 18.09 -19.25 -11.70
C ASP A 28 18.92 -20.30 -10.93
N ALA A 29 18.30 -21.43 -10.54
CA ALA A 29 18.97 -22.52 -9.83
C ALA A 29 20.12 -23.14 -10.66
N PRO A 30 21.35 -23.18 -10.14
CA PRO A 30 22.45 -23.88 -10.81
C PRO A 30 22.24 -25.40 -10.76
N SER A 31 22.74 -26.10 -11.78
CA SER A 31 22.71 -27.57 -11.80
C SER A 31 23.55 -28.15 -10.66
N VAL A 32 22.94 -29.01 -9.85
CA VAL A 32 23.63 -29.74 -8.78
C VAL A 32 24.30 -31.00 -9.33
N ARG A 33 25.62 -31.12 -9.15
CA ARG A 33 26.36 -32.37 -9.43
C ARG A 33 26.10 -33.36 -8.29
N LEU A 34 25.36 -34.44 -8.56
CA LEU A 34 25.09 -35.51 -7.59
C LEU A 34 26.31 -36.41 -7.33
N SER A 35 27.35 -36.30 -8.15
CA SER A 35 28.60 -37.04 -7.98
C SER A 35 29.77 -36.26 -8.59
N PRO A 36 30.99 -36.35 -8.02
CA PRO A 36 32.17 -35.68 -8.55
C PRO A 36 32.53 -36.08 -10.00
N ASN A 37 32.19 -37.31 -10.39
CA ASN A 37 32.49 -37.89 -11.71
C ASN A 37 31.27 -37.96 -12.65
N TYR A 38 30.34 -37.00 -12.56
CA TYR A 38 29.24 -36.96 -13.53
C TYR A 38 29.76 -36.44 -14.89
N PRO A 39 29.55 -37.14 -16.02
CA PRO A 39 29.97 -36.67 -17.34
C PRO A 39 29.26 -35.37 -17.71
N GLU A 40 29.97 -34.43 -18.36
CA GLU A 40 29.30 -33.27 -18.93
C GLU A 40 28.44 -33.66 -20.14
N PRO A 41 27.23 -33.09 -20.28
CA PRO A 41 26.45 -33.28 -21.48
C PRO A 41 27.26 -32.78 -22.68
N ASN A 42 27.33 -33.60 -23.73
CA ASN A 42 28.09 -33.32 -24.95
C ASN A 42 27.60 -31.97 -25.54
N PRO A 43 28.48 -31.02 -25.91
CA PRO A 43 28.06 -29.77 -26.49
C PRO A 43 27.27 -30.06 -27.78
N THR A 44 26.08 -29.46 -27.91
CA THR A 44 25.29 -29.55 -29.14
C THR A 44 26.12 -29.03 -30.33
N PRO A 45 25.96 -29.61 -31.54
CA PRO A 45 26.78 -29.20 -32.68
C PRO A 45 26.53 -27.73 -32.98
N ASN A 46 27.60 -26.94 -32.90
CA ASN A 46 27.63 -25.54 -33.27
C ASN A 46 27.33 -25.38 -34.77
N SER A 47 26.11 -24.99 -35.13
CA SER A 47 25.75 -24.60 -36.49
C SER A 47 26.29 -23.19 -36.77
N ASN A 48 27.56 -23.09 -37.16
CA ASN A 48 28.11 -21.88 -37.76
C ASN A 48 28.72 -22.19 -39.14
N PRO A 49 28.01 -21.92 -40.25
CA PRO A 49 28.58 -21.97 -41.58
C PRO A 49 28.98 -20.54 -42.00
N ASN A 50 30.27 -20.22 -41.97
CA ASN A 50 30.81 -19.08 -42.70
C ASN A 50 31.93 -19.53 -43.62
N GLN A 51 31.60 -19.82 -44.89
CA GLN A 51 32.49 -19.58 -46.03
C GLN A 51 31.65 -19.20 -47.26
N ASN A 52 31.82 -17.95 -47.67
CA ASN A 52 31.37 -17.39 -48.95
C ASN A 52 32.31 -17.87 -50.08
N PRO A 53 31.77 -18.15 -51.28
CA PRO A 53 32.22 -17.39 -52.44
C PRO A 53 31.05 -16.94 -53.36
N THR A 54 31.04 -15.65 -53.71
CA THR A 54 30.29 -15.06 -54.84
C THR A 54 31.08 -15.26 -56.16
N PRO A 55 30.56 -15.00 -57.39
CA PRO A 55 29.37 -14.21 -57.77
C PRO A 55 28.48 -14.81 -58.91
N ASN A 56 27.26 -14.30 -59.10
CA ASN A 56 26.73 -13.74 -60.38
C ASN A 56 25.18 -13.77 -60.53
N SER A 57 24.64 -12.63 -61.00
CA SER A 57 23.44 -12.41 -61.86
C SER A 57 22.02 -12.34 -61.29
N ASN A 58 21.62 -11.09 -61.02
CA ASN A 58 20.53 -10.31 -61.63
C ASN A 58 19.02 -10.70 -61.56
N SER A 59 18.27 -9.72 -61.04
CA SER A 59 16.97 -9.18 -61.54
C SER A 59 15.68 -10.00 -61.35
N ASN A 60 14.76 -9.57 -60.46
CA ASN A 60 13.71 -8.58 -60.78
C ASN A 60 12.75 -8.30 -59.59
N GLN A 61 12.19 -7.08 -59.61
CA GLN A 61 11.32 -6.36 -58.64
C GLN A 61 9.92 -7.05 -58.46
N ASN A 62 9.02 -6.83 -57.48
CA ASN A 62 8.55 -5.67 -56.67
C ASN A 62 7.36 -6.17 -55.76
N PRO A 63 6.50 -5.38 -55.04
CA PRO A 63 6.65 -4.34 -53.98
C PRO A 63 5.92 -4.64 -52.62
N ASN A 64 6.49 -4.13 -51.49
CA ASN A 64 5.84 -3.41 -50.35
C ASN A 64 4.87 -4.12 -49.34
N PRO A 65 4.64 -3.65 -48.08
CA PRO A 65 5.30 -2.58 -47.29
C PRO A 65 5.88 -2.95 -45.91
N ASN A 66 6.88 -2.15 -45.56
CA ASN A 66 7.62 -2.06 -44.30
C ASN A 66 6.81 -1.33 -43.20
N SER A 67 7.00 -1.73 -41.93
CA SER A 67 7.28 -0.82 -40.79
C SER A 67 7.62 -1.63 -39.55
N ASN A 68 8.85 -2.16 -39.48
CA ASN A 68 9.41 -2.67 -38.22
C ASN A 68 10.14 -1.53 -37.51
N ALA A 69 9.45 -0.90 -36.56
CA ALA A 69 10.04 0.06 -35.65
C ALA A 69 10.74 -0.68 -34.51
N ASN A 70 12.05 -0.50 -34.45
CA ASN A 70 12.96 -0.83 -33.36
C ASN A 70 12.43 -0.41 -31.97
N PRO A 71 12.47 -1.29 -30.96
CA PRO A 71 12.78 -0.89 -29.60
C PRO A 71 14.21 -1.32 -29.28
N SER A 72 15.06 -0.30 -29.28
CA SER A 72 16.22 -0.08 -28.44
C SER A 72 16.85 -1.30 -27.79
N GLN A 73 18.07 -1.58 -28.23
CA GLN A 73 19.13 -2.19 -27.44
C GLN A 73 19.13 -1.56 -26.03
N GLN A 74 18.56 -2.26 -25.05
CA GLN A 74 18.96 -2.08 -23.67
C GLN A 74 20.11 -3.04 -23.43
N GLN A 75 21.30 -2.44 -23.41
CA GLN A 75 22.50 -2.98 -22.81
C GLN A 75 22.13 -3.73 -21.53
N GLN A 76 22.38 -5.04 -21.51
CA GLN A 76 22.64 -5.69 -20.23
C GLN A 76 23.79 -4.92 -19.57
N PRO A 77 23.63 -4.42 -18.35
CA PRO A 77 24.78 -4.14 -17.52
C PRO A 77 25.40 -5.51 -17.21
N SER A 78 26.38 -5.89 -18.00
CA SER A 78 27.45 -6.79 -17.60
C SER A 78 28.20 -6.10 -16.48
N ASP A 79 27.69 -6.21 -15.25
CA ASP A 79 28.42 -6.11 -13.98
C ASP A 79 27.43 -6.11 -12.81
N ALA A 80 26.82 -7.27 -12.61
CA ALA A 80 26.31 -7.65 -11.30
C ALA A 80 26.52 -9.15 -11.17
N SER A 81 27.73 -9.55 -10.81
CA SER A 81 27.91 -10.70 -9.94
C SER A 81 27.27 -10.39 -8.57
N THR A 82 25.99 -10.01 -8.55
CA THR A 82 25.16 -10.14 -7.36
C THR A 82 25.15 -11.62 -7.08
N ASN A 83 25.86 -11.99 -6.02
CA ASN A 83 25.93 -13.35 -5.53
C ASN A 83 24.50 -13.90 -5.55
N PHE A 84 24.24 -14.99 -6.29
CA PHE A 84 22.91 -15.64 -6.32
C PHE A 84 22.41 -15.96 -4.89
N ALA A 85 23.32 -15.99 -3.91
CA ALA A 85 23.02 -16.14 -2.49
C ALA A 85 22.45 -14.88 -1.79
N ASP A 86 22.60 -13.66 -2.30
CA ASP A 86 22.29 -12.42 -1.57
C ASP A 86 20.89 -11.84 -1.89
N GLU A 87 20.43 -12.00 -3.13
CA GLU A 87 19.04 -11.68 -3.52
C GLU A 87 18.00 -12.51 -2.73
N PRO A 88 18.09 -13.86 -2.64
CA PRO A 88 17.10 -14.64 -1.90
C PRO A 88 17.14 -14.39 -0.39
N LYS A 89 18.29 -14.02 0.19
CA LYS A 89 18.36 -13.59 1.59
C LYS A 89 17.58 -12.29 1.81
N THR A 90 17.75 -11.31 0.93
CA THR A 90 17.02 -10.03 1.00
C THR A 90 15.52 -10.25 0.84
N ALA A 91 15.11 -11.08 -0.13
CA ALA A 91 13.71 -11.42 -0.37
C ALA A 91 13.09 -12.22 0.80
N SER A 92 13.82 -13.18 1.37
CA SER A 92 13.38 -13.91 2.56
C SER A 92 13.26 -13.01 3.80
N ALA A 93 14.15 -12.03 3.98
CA ALA A 93 14.06 -11.04 5.05
C ALA A 93 12.83 -10.13 4.87
N ALA A 94 12.51 -9.74 3.63
CA ALA A 94 11.29 -9.00 3.31
C ALA A 94 10.03 -9.82 3.63
N LEU A 95 10.01 -11.11 3.31
CA LEU A 95 8.90 -12.01 3.64
C LEU A 95 8.69 -12.13 5.15
N VAL A 96 9.75 -12.35 5.92
CA VAL A 96 9.67 -12.43 7.39
C VAL A 96 9.21 -11.11 8.00
N LYS A 97 9.71 -9.98 7.48
CA LYS A 97 9.25 -8.65 7.91
C LYS A 97 7.77 -8.46 7.62
N ALA A 98 7.32 -8.87 6.43
CA ALA A 98 5.93 -8.78 6.04
C ALA A 98 5.02 -9.65 6.92
N ALA A 99 5.46 -10.85 7.27
CA ALA A 99 4.74 -11.73 8.21
C ALA A 99 4.64 -11.11 9.61
N LYS A 100 5.71 -10.53 10.13
CA LYS A 100 5.68 -9.82 11.43
C LYS A 100 4.73 -8.62 11.42
N GLN A 101 4.66 -7.89 10.31
CA GLN A 101 3.70 -6.79 10.14
C GLN A 101 2.27 -7.30 10.10
N PHE A 102 2.01 -8.44 9.44
CA PHE A 102 0.71 -9.09 9.47
C PHE A 102 0.31 -9.46 10.90
N ASP A 103 1.19 -10.09 11.68
CA ASP A 103 0.91 -10.44 13.08
C ASP A 103 0.61 -9.19 13.93
N ALA A 104 1.36 -8.10 13.72
CA ALA A 104 1.11 -6.84 14.40
C ALA A 104 -0.28 -6.26 14.06
N LEU A 105 -0.70 -6.36 12.79
CA LEU A 105 -2.03 -5.92 12.35
C LEU A 105 -3.13 -6.82 12.92
N VAL A 106 -2.93 -8.14 12.98
CA VAL A 106 -3.88 -9.07 13.61
C VAL A 106 -4.04 -8.75 15.10
N ASN A 107 -2.94 -8.47 15.81
CA ASN A 107 -2.98 -8.09 17.23
C ASN A 107 -3.61 -6.72 17.48
N ALA A 108 -3.59 -5.83 16.49
CA ALA A 108 -4.22 -4.51 16.56
C ALA A 108 -5.72 -4.54 16.20
N LEU A 109 -6.27 -5.71 15.81
CA LEU A 109 -7.69 -5.84 15.59
C LEU A 109 -8.45 -5.55 16.90
N PRO A 110 -9.49 -4.70 16.87
CA PRO A 110 -10.34 -4.51 18.03
C PRO A 110 -10.99 -5.85 18.35
N LEU A 111 -10.61 -6.42 19.50
CA LEU A 111 -11.17 -7.67 19.98
C LEU A 111 -12.66 -7.44 20.25
N ALA A 112 -13.53 -8.12 19.51
CA ALA A 112 -14.93 -8.26 19.87
C ALA A 112 -14.99 -9.22 21.07
N GLU A 113 -14.63 -8.73 22.26
CA GLU A 113 -14.71 -9.47 23.51
C GLU A 113 -16.17 -9.87 23.73
N GLY A 114 -16.50 -11.14 23.48
CA GLY A 114 -17.85 -11.67 23.58
C GLY A 114 -18.71 -11.66 22.31
N GLY A 115 -18.11 -11.44 21.14
CA GLY A 115 -18.80 -11.58 19.84
C GLY A 115 -19.78 -10.45 19.51
N GLU A 116 -20.63 -10.68 18.51
CA GLU A 116 -21.54 -9.65 17.95
C GLU A 116 -22.53 -9.10 18.98
N GLU A 117 -23.09 -9.97 19.85
CA GLU A 117 -24.08 -9.55 20.85
C GLU A 117 -23.53 -8.50 21.82
N ILE A 118 -22.33 -8.73 22.36
CA ILE A 118 -21.69 -7.80 23.29
C ILE A 118 -21.32 -6.50 22.58
N GLN A 119 -20.87 -6.59 21.33
CA GLN A 119 -20.57 -5.41 20.52
C GLN A 119 -21.84 -4.57 20.27
N LEU A 120 -22.96 -5.20 19.91
CA LEU A 120 -24.25 -4.54 19.72
C LEU A 120 -24.76 -3.90 21.01
N LYS A 121 -24.65 -4.60 22.14
CA LYS A 121 -24.99 -4.05 23.45
C LYS A 121 -24.15 -2.82 23.77
N ARG A 122 -22.84 -2.88 23.54
CA ARG A 122 -21.94 -1.74 23.74
C ARG A 122 -22.29 -0.56 22.83
N ILE A 123 -22.70 -0.82 21.59
CA ILE A 123 -23.17 0.22 20.67
C ILE A 123 -24.44 0.87 21.20
N ALA A 124 -25.42 0.09 21.68
CA ALA A 124 -26.65 0.62 22.24
C ALA A 124 -26.39 1.49 23.49
N GLU A 125 -25.52 1.04 24.39
CA GLU A 125 -25.09 1.83 25.57
C GLU A 125 -24.42 3.14 25.14
N LEU A 126 -23.52 3.11 24.16
CA LEU A 126 -22.86 4.31 23.64
C LEU A 126 -23.83 5.26 22.92
N GLN A 127 -24.87 4.74 22.26
CA GLN A 127 -25.91 5.56 21.64
C GLN A 127 -26.72 6.29 22.71
N GLU A 128 -27.15 5.58 23.76
CA GLU A 128 -27.87 6.18 24.88
C GLU A 128 -27.02 7.24 25.61
N GLU A 129 -25.73 6.98 25.83
CA GLU A 129 -24.80 7.94 26.42
C GLU A 129 -24.64 9.19 25.54
N ASN A 130 -24.46 9.02 24.22
CA ASN A 130 -24.35 10.15 23.30
C ASN A 130 -25.64 10.97 23.26
N ASP A 131 -26.81 10.35 23.30
CA ASP A 131 -28.10 11.05 23.34
C ASP A 131 -28.27 11.84 24.64
N ALA A 132 -27.89 11.24 25.79
CA ALA A 132 -27.94 11.91 27.08
C ALA A 132 -26.97 13.10 27.15
N ILE A 133 -25.74 12.94 26.67
CA ILE A 133 -24.75 14.02 26.58
C ILE A 133 -25.25 15.12 25.63
N GLY A 134 -25.88 14.77 24.51
CA GLY A 134 -26.48 15.73 23.58
C GLY A 134 -27.58 16.56 24.24
N GLN A 135 -28.46 15.95 25.03
CA GLN A 135 -29.48 16.66 25.79
C GLN A 135 -28.90 17.57 26.86
N GLU A 136 -27.84 17.12 27.55
CA GLU A 136 -27.14 17.94 28.54
C GLU A 136 -26.51 19.16 27.89
N LEU A 137 -25.81 18.96 26.77
CA LEU A 137 -25.20 20.06 26.01
C LEU A 137 -26.25 21.08 25.55
N GLN A 138 -27.40 20.60 25.04
CA GLN A 138 -28.51 21.46 24.65
C GLN A 138 -29.05 22.29 25.82
N ARG A 139 -29.23 21.66 26.99
CA ARG A 139 -29.69 22.36 28.20
C ARG A 139 -28.71 23.46 28.63
N GLN A 140 -27.41 23.19 28.53
CA GLN A 140 -26.38 24.17 28.88
C GLN A 140 -26.37 25.34 27.90
N LEU A 141 -26.54 25.09 26.60
CA LEU A 141 -26.67 26.15 25.59
C LEU A 141 -27.91 27.03 25.88
N GLU A 142 -29.05 26.43 26.18
CA GLU A 142 -30.27 27.19 26.51
C GLU A 142 -30.11 28.03 27.79
N ALA A 143 -29.44 27.48 28.81
CA ALA A 143 -29.14 28.21 30.03
C ALA A 143 -28.19 29.39 29.76
N ALA A 144 -27.14 29.18 28.96
CA ALA A 144 -26.19 30.22 28.58
C ALA A 144 -26.86 31.33 27.75
N ASP A 145 -27.74 30.98 26.80
CA ASP A 145 -28.48 31.96 26.01
C ASP A 145 -29.41 32.82 26.88
N LYS A 146 -30.04 32.21 27.88
CA LYS A 146 -30.88 32.95 28.84
C LYS A 146 -30.05 33.91 29.68
N GLU A 147 -28.91 33.47 30.20
CA GLU A 147 -28.00 34.31 30.98
C GLU A 147 -27.44 35.46 30.13
N LEU A 148 -27.06 35.19 28.88
CA LEU A 148 -26.59 36.19 27.95
C LEU A 148 -27.66 37.28 27.71
N LYS A 149 -28.92 36.86 27.54
CA LYS A 149 -30.04 37.79 27.36
C LYS A 149 -30.26 38.66 28.60
N GLU A 150 -30.16 38.09 29.80
CA GLU A 150 -30.28 38.82 31.06
C GLU A 150 -29.15 39.86 31.21
N VAL A 151 -27.91 39.46 30.93
CA VAL A 151 -26.76 40.39 30.95
C VAL A 151 -26.94 41.52 29.94
N GLN A 152 -27.44 41.21 28.73
CA GLN A 152 -27.69 42.21 27.71
C GLN A 152 -28.78 43.22 28.15
N GLU A 153 -29.86 42.75 28.77
CA GLU A 153 -30.92 43.63 29.29
C GLU A 153 -30.43 44.54 30.41
N LEU A 154 -29.69 43.98 31.37
CA LEU A 154 -29.06 44.75 32.46
C LEU A 154 -28.08 45.79 31.91
N TYR A 155 -27.30 45.44 30.87
CA TYR A 155 -26.39 46.36 30.20
C TYR A 155 -27.14 47.51 29.51
N SER A 156 -28.22 47.22 28.79
CA SER A 156 -29.07 48.24 28.18
C SER A 156 -29.66 49.18 29.23
N GLN A 157 -30.23 48.64 30.30
CA GLN A 157 -30.81 49.41 31.40
C GLN A 157 -29.77 50.31 32.08
N ALA A 158 -28.57 49.79 32.35
CA ALA A 158 -27.47 50.57 32.92
C ALA A 158 -27.04 51.69 31.98
N SER A 159 -26.92 51.41 30.69
CA SER A 159 -26.54 52.39 29.65
C SER A 159 -27.57 53.52 29.54
N ASP A 160 -28.86 53.20 29.49
CA ASP A 160 -29.95 54.18 29.44
C ASP A 160 -29.99 55.06 30.69
N LYS A 161 -29.78 54.46 31.87
CA LYS A 161 -29.66 55.21 33.13
C LYS A 161 -28.50 56.20 33.08
N CYS A 162 -27.33 55.79 32.59
CA CYS A 162 -26.17 56.67 32.45
C CYS A 162 -26.42 57.83 31.47
N LEU A 163 -27.11 57.58 30.35
CA LEU A 163 -27.48 58.60 29.37
C LEU A 163 -28.47 59.61 29.96
N ASN A 164 -29.51 59.15 30.65
CA ASN A 164 -30.54 60.02 31.24
C ASN A 164 -30.03 60.87 32.42
N MET A 165 -28.92 60.50 33.06
CA MET A 165 -28.28 61.30 34.10
C MET A 165 -27.45 62.47 33.54
N LYS A 166 -27.17 62.52 32.23
CA LYS A 166 -26.43 63.60 31.58
C LYS A 166 -27.42 64.66 31.05
N LYS A 167 -27.94 65.52 31.95
CA LYS A 167 -28.71 66.69 31.53
C LYS A 167 -27.81 67.67 30.75
N PRO A 168 -28.28 68.25 29.63
CA PRO A 168 -27.55 69.33 28.96
C PRO A 168 -27.51 70.56 29.87
N TYR A 169 -26.30 71.10 30.08
CA TYR A 169 -26.11 72.48 30.52
C TYR A 169 -26.27 73.42 29.33
#